data_AF-A0A8C3R4N6-F1
#
_entry.id   AF-A0A8C3R4N6-F1
#
_cell.length_a   1.000
_cell.length_b   1.000
_cell.length_c   1.000
_cell.angle_alpha   90.00
_cell.angle_beta   90.00
_cell.angle_gamma   90.00
#
_symmetry.space_group_name_H-M   'P 1'
#
loop_
_entity.id
_entity.type
_entity.pdbx_description
1 polymer ?
#
loop_
_entity_poly.entity_id
_entity_poly.type
_entity_poly.pdbx_seq_one_letter_code
_entity_poly.pdbx_strand_id
1 'polypeptide(L)'
;MASWVLCVTLVLAALAGALGETRYDKFLRQHVDYPRTSTLATHRYCETMLARRRVTGSGRPCKPSNTFVHAPAAQLVAACYQAPGSDGMHSTPSTMSVTACRLRGGNTQPPCNYRARQMQQHVRVACRDGLPVHLAGTFAAPQ
;
A
#
# COMPACT_ATOMS: atom_id res chain seq x y z
N MET A 1 -18.17 33.21 26.94
CA MET A 1 -17.22 32.96 25.84
C MET A 1 -16.50 31.60 25.96
N ALA A 2 -16.14 31.11 27.15
CA ALA A 2 -15.45 29.81 27.32
C ALA A 2 -16.27 28.57 26.92
N SER A 3 -17.60 28.57 27.13
CA SER A 3 -18.48 27.44 26.80
C SER A 3 -18.58 27.18 25.28
N TRP A 4 -18.66 28.25 24.48
CA TRP A 4 -18.68 28.14 23.02
C TRP A 4 -17.36 27.61 22.47
N VAL A 5 -16.23 28.07 23.01
CA VAL A 5 -14.90 27.56 22.64
C VAL A 5 -14.80 26.06 22.98
N LEU A 6 -15.26 25.63 24.15
CA LEU A 6 -15.27 24.21 24.53
C LEU A 6 -16.12 23.36 23.57
N CYS A 7 -17.34 23.81 23.25
CA CYS A 7 -18.21 23.12 22.28
C CYS A 7 -17.56 23.03 20.90
N VAL A 8 -16.96 24.12 20.40
CA VAL A 8 -16.24 24.12 19.13
C VAL A 8 -15.06 23.16 19.15
N THR A 9 -14.27 23.12 20.24
CA THR A 9 -13.15 22.18 20.35
C THR A 9 -13.59 20.71 20.37
N LEU A 10 -14.69 20.38 21.05
CA LEU A 10 -15.23 19.01 21.09
C LEU A 10 -15.80 18.57 19.74
N VAL A 11 -16.50 19.48 19.04
CA VAL A 11 -17.02 19.22 17.69
C VAL A 11 -15.88 19.01 16.69
N LEU A 12 -14.83 19.83 16.75
CA LEU A 12 -13.64 19.67 15.90
C LEU A 12 -12.89 18.36 16.19
N ALA A 13 -12.76 17.97 17.45
CA ALA A 13 -12.14 16.69 17.83
C ALA A 13 -12.97 15.48 17.35
N ALA A 14 -14.30 15.56 17.46
CA ALA A 14 -15.21 14.52 16.97
C ALA A 14 -15.18 14.40 15.44
N LEU A 15 -15.16 15.53 14.72
CA LEU A 15 -15.03 15.56 13.26
C LEU A 15 -13.68 15.00 12.78
N ALA A 16 -12.60 15.34 13.48
CA ALA A 16 -11.28 14.77 13.20
C ALA A 16 -11.24 13.25 13.43
N GLY A 17 -11.96 12.74 14.43
CA GLY A 17 -12.11 11.31 14.68
C GLY A 17 -13.00 10.58 13.66
N ALA A 18 -13.84 11.30 12.91
CA ALA A 18 -14.77 10.74 11.93
C ALA A 18 -14.19 10.60 10.51
N LEU A 19 -13.06 11.25 10.22
CA LEU A 19 -12.38 11.11 8.92
C LEU A 19 -11.61 9.78 8.87
N GLY A 20 -12.32 8.71 8.53
CA GLY A 20 -11.73 7.39 8.28
C GLY A 20 -10.78 7.40 7.07
N GLU A 21 -9.79 6.50 7.08
CA GLU A 21 -8.86 6.30 5.96
C GLU A 21 -9.62 5.93 4.67
N THR A 22 -9.40 6.70 3.59
CA THR A 22 -10.00 6.40 2.29
C THR A 22 -9.39 5.14 1.67
N ARG A 23 -10.07 4.53 0.68
CA ARG A 23 -9.52 3.35 -0.01
C ARG A 23 -8.22 3.67 -0.75
N TYR A 24 -8.08 4.89 -1.29
CA TYR A 24 -6.87 5.34 -1.96
C TYR A 24 -5.73 5.57 -0.96
N ASP A 25 -6.00 6.23 0.17
CA ASP A 25 -4.97 6.42 1.23
C ASP A 25 -4.48 5.08 1.77
N LYS A 26 -5.41 4.13 1.98
CA LYS A 26 -5.08 2.74 2.33
C LYS A 26 -4.19 2.10 1.27
N PHE A 27 -4.52 2.26 -0.02
CA PHE A 27 -3.70 1.73 -1.10
C PHE A 27 -2.27 2.31 -1.05
N LEU A 28 -2.13 3.63 -0.94
CA LEU A 28 -0.83 4.29 -0.86
C LEU A 28 -0.02 3.81 0.35
N ARG A 29 -0.65 3.78 1.53
CA ARG A 29 -0.01 3.30 2.76
C ARG A 29 0.50 1.87 2.61
N GLN A 30 -0.29 0.97 2.02
CA GLN A 30 0.08 -0.43 1.89
C GLN A 30 1.06 -0.70 0.74
N HIS A 31 1.03 0.09 -0.33
CA HIS A 31 1.65 -0.31 -1.60
C HIS A 31 2.64 0.67 -2.20
N VAL A 32 2.78 1.90 -1.70
CA VAL A 32 3.69 2.89 -2.29
C VAL A 32 4.82 3.25 -1.33
N ASP A 33 6.06 3.12 -1.77
CA ASP A 33 7.26 3.57 -1.06
C ASP A 33 8.21 4.25 -2.04
N TYR A 34 8.02 5.56 -2.25
CA TYR A 34 8.77 6.34 -3.22
C TYR A 34 9.20 7.71 -2.68
N PRO A 35 10.49 8.10 -2.82
CA PRO A 35 11.61 7.24 -3.20
C PRO A 35 11.74 6.04 -2.26
N ARG A 36 12.34 4.94 -2.73
CA ARG A 36 12.50 3.75 -1.89
C ARG A 36 13.26 4.12 -0.61
N THR A 37 12.76 3.67 0.53
CA THR A 37 13.44 3.83 1.82
C THR A 37 14.78 3.06 1.79
N SER A 38 15.88 3.76 1.54
CA SER A 38 17.21 3.20 1.24
C SER A 38 18.00 2.75 2.47
N THR A 39 17.67 3.26 3.65
CA THR A 39 18.41 3.03 4.91
C THR A 39 18.15 1.66 5.56
N LEU A 40 17.27 0.85 4.98
CA LEU A 40 16.92 -0.47 5.51
C LEU A 40 17.73 -1.56 4.81
N ALA A 41 18.39 -2.42 5.60
CA ALA A 41 18.98 -3.64 5.09
C ALA A 41 17.94 -4.43 4.29
N THR A 42 18.28 -4.85 3.07
CA THR A 42 17.34 -5.48 2.11
C THR A 42 16.55 -6.63 2.72
N HIS A 43 17.18 -7.41 3.61
CA HIS A 43 16.53 -8.54 4.28
C HIS A 43 15.46 -8.14 5.31
N ARG A 44 15.58 -6.95 5.95
CA ARG A 44 14.59 -6.46 6.95
C ARG A 44 13.60 -5.45 6.40
N TYR A 45 13.75 -5.05 5.15
CA TYR A 45 12.90 -4.03 4.54
C TYR A 45 11.41 -4.36 4.70
N CYS A 46 10.99 -5.59 4.40
CA CYS A 46 9.59 -5.99 4.49
C CYS A 46 9.04 -5.99 5.91
N GLU A 47 9.74 -6.57 6.89
CA GLU A 47 9.31 -6.56 8.29
C GLU A 47 9.14 -5.12 8.80
N THR A 48 10.13 -4.28 8.52
CA THR A 48 10.16 -2.90 8.98
C THR A 48 9.05 -2.08 8.32
N MET A 49 8.91 -2.17 7.00
CA MET A 49 7.93 -1.38 6.27
C MET A 49 6.50 -1.83 6.54
N LEU A 50 6.23 -3.13 6.62
CA LEU A 50 4.88 -3.62 6.92
C LEU A 50 4.42 -3.23 8.33
N ALA A 51 5.33 -3.23 9.31
CA ALA A 51 5.05 -2.73 10.65
C ALA A 51 4.85 -1.20 10.66
N ARG A 52 5.77 -0.43 10.07
CA ARG A 52 5.67 1.05 9.98
C ARG A 52 4.38 1.50 9.30
N ARG A 53 3.96 0.79 8.25
CA ARG A 53 2.74 1.08 7.50
C ARG A 53 1.49 0.48 8.14
N ARG A 54 1.58 -0.13 9.33
CA ARG A 54 0.46 -0.78 10.04
C ARG A 54 -0.31 -1.75 9.12
N VAL A 55 0.42 -2.49 8.28
CA VAL A 55 -0.14 -3.60 7.50
C VAL A 55 -0.21 -4.85 8.36
N THR A 56 0.80 -5.03 9.21
CA THR A 56 0.87 -6.01 10.30
C THR A 56 1.09 -5.29 11.63
N GLY A 57 0.89 -5.97 12.76
CA GLY A 57 1.11 -5.41 14.10
C GLY A 57 0.26 -6.06 15.19
N SER A 58 0.34 -5.54 16.42
CA SER A 58 -0.43 -6.04 17.56
C SER A 58 -1.92 -6.09 17.27
N GLY A 59 -2.54 -7.26 17.48
CA GLY A 59 -3.96 -7.50 17.21
C GLY A 59 -4.32 -7.67 15.73
N ARG A 60 -3.35 -7.75 14.81
CA ARG A 60 -3.59 -7.97 13.38
C ARG A 60 -2.80 -9.19 12.87
N PRO A 61 -3.44 -10.11 12.12
CA PRO A 61 -2.72 -11.22 11.52
C PRO A 61 -1.70 -10.71 10.48
N CYS A 62 -0.64 -11.47 10.31
CA CYS A 62 0.37 -11.24 9.28
C CYS A 62 -0.27 -11.35 7.89
N LYS A 63 -0.10 -10.32 7.06
CA LYS A 63 -0.55 -10.35 5.67
C LYS A 63 0.33 -11.33 4.88
N PRO A 64 -0.22 -12.35 4.19
CA PRO A 64 0.59 -13.35 3.49
C PRO A 64 1.52 -12.77 2.43
N SER A 65 1.06 -11.75 1.71
CA SER A 65 1.84 -11.04 0.70
C SER A 65 1.53 -9.55 0.70
N ASN A 66 2.53 -8.76 0.32
CA ASN A 66 2.38 -7.34 0.05
C ASN A 66 3.47 -6.91 -0.93
N THR A 67 3.18 -5.94 -1.79
CA THR A 67 4.19 -5.37 -2.68
C THR A 67 4.27 -3.88 -2.44
N PHE A 68 5.48 -3.36 -2.28
CA PHE A 68 5.77 -1.93 -2.31
C PHE A 68 6.28 -1.55 -3.70
N VAL A 69 5.67 -0.53 -4.29
CA VAL A 69 6.03 0.07 -5.56
C VAL A 69 6.90 1.30 -5.29
N HIS A 70 8.04 1.37 -5.95
CA HIS A 70 9.02 2.45 -5.84
C HIS A 70 8.89 3.39 -7.02
N ALA A 71 7.70 3.96 -7.20
CA ALA A 71 7.39 4.95 -8.21
C ALA A 71 6.42 6.01 -7.65
N PRO A 72 6.35 7.22 -8.24
CA PRO A 72 5.37 8.22 -7.87
C PRO A 72 3.95 7.66 -7.94
N ALA A 73 3.11 7.98 -6.96
CA ALA A 73 1.71 7.54 -6.92
C ALA A 73 0.93 7.93 -8.19
N ALA A 74 1.27 9.07 -8.81
CA ALA A 74 0.69 9.52 -10.07
C ALA A 74 0.83 8.50 -11.20
N GLN A 75 1.90 7.70 -11.24
CA GLN A 75 2.07 6.67 -12.26
C GLN A 75 1.12 5.47 -12.04
N LEU A 76 0.77 5.16 -10.79
CA LEU A 76 -0.24 4.16 -10.47
C LEU A 76 -1.66 4.68 -10.73
N VAL A 77 -1.89 5.98 -10.54
CA VAL A 77 -3.14 6.64 -10.95
C VAL A 77 -3.29 6.62 -12.47
N ALA A 78 -2.22 6.89 -13.21
CA ALA A 78 -2.23 6.83 -14.68
C ALA A 78 -2.60 5.44 -15.23
N ALA A 79 -2.30 4.36 -14.49
CA ALA A 79 -2.74 3.01 -14.85
C ALA A 79 -4.27 2.92 -14.94
N CYS A 80 -5.02 3.61 -14.07
CA CYS A 80 -6.49 3.59 -14.07
C CYS A 80 -7.14 4.15 -15.33
N TYR A 81 -6.36 4.84 -16.18
CA TYR A 81 -6.82 5.39 -17.46
C TYR A 81 -6.33 4.55 -18.66
N GLN A 82 -5.58 3.47 -18.42
CA GLN A 82 -5.24 2.48 -19.44
C GLN A 82 -6.45 1.58 -19.71
N ALA A 83 -6.51 0.99 -20.90
CA ALA A 83 -7.49 -0.04 -21.19
C ALA A 83 -7.37 -1.20 -20.17
N PRO A 84 -8.46 -1.59 -19.48
CA PRO A 84 -8.41 -2.70 -18.55
C PRO A 84 -8.24 -4.02 -19.31
N GLY A 85 -7.67 -5.02 -18.62
CA GLY A 85 -7.70 -6.40 -19.08
C GLY A 85 -9.11 -7.01 -19.02
N SER A 86 -9.24 -8.25 -19.49
CA SER A 86 -10.52 -8.98 -19.51
C SER A 86 -11.17 -9.19 -18.14
N ASP A 87 -10.41 -9.09 -17.05
CA ASP A 87 -10.89 -9.19 -15.67
C ASP A 87 -11.13 -7.81 -15.01
N GLY A 88 -11.12 -6.74 -15.79
CA GLY A 88 -11.35 -5.37 -15.30
C GLY A 88 -10.17 -4.74 -14.57
N MET A 89 -9.00 -5.39 -14.53
CA MET A 89 -7.81 -4.84 -13.87
C MET A 89 -6.99 -4.00 -14.83
N HIS A 90 -6.43 -2.91 -14.33
CA HIS A 90 -5.55 -2.02 -15.09
C HIS A 90 -4.09 -2.34 -14.82
N SER A 91 -3.23 -2.15 -15.82
CA SER A 91 -1.79 -2.38 -15.70
C SER A 91 -0.99 -1.13 -16.03
N THR A 92 0.15 -0.96 -15.39
CA THR A 92 1.08 0.12 -15.75
C THR A 92 1.66 -0.12 -17.15
N PRO A 93 1.81 0.92 -17.99
CA PRO A 93 2.33 0.75 -19.35
C PRO A 93 3.80 0.35 -19.39
N SER A 94 4.57 0.72 -18.35
CA SER A 94 5.97 0.36 -18.18
C SER A 94 6.20 -0.40 -16.88
N THR A 95 7.34 -1.10 -16.82
CA THR A 95 7.78 -1.75 -15.58
C THR A 95 8.26 -0.73 -14.57
N MET A 96 8.03 -1.03 -13.29
CA MET A 96 8.41 -0.22 -12.15
C MET A 96 9.28 -1.03 -11.20
N SER A 97 10.13 -0.35 -10.44
CA SER A 97 10.85 -0.99 -9.34
C SER A 97 9.89 -1.34 -8.22
N VAL A 98 9.92 -2.60 -7.77
CA VAL A 98 9.06 -3.09 -6.70
C VAL A 98 9.86 -3.92 -5.69
N THR A 99 9.40 -3.93 -4.45
CA THR A 99 9.80 -4.93 -3.44
C THR A 99 8.60 -5.78 -3.08
N ALA A 100 8.62 -7.05 -3.49
CA ALA A 100 7.64 -8.05 -3.10
C ALA A 100 7.99 -8.64 -1.72
N CYS A 101 7.04 -8.59 -0.80
CA CYS A 101 7.11 -9.12 0.55
C CYS A 101 6.23 -10.37 0.65
N ARG A 102 6.81 -11.49 1.04
CA ARG A 102 6.07 -12.75 1.29
C ARG A 102 6.36 -13.26 2.69
N LEU A 103 5.31 -13.58 3.44
CA LEU A 103 5.41 -14.14 4.78
C LEU A 103 6.23 -15.44 4.74
N ARG A 104 7.11 -15.64 5.71
CA ARG A 104 7.87 -16.88 5.87
C ARG A 104 6.99 -17.92 6.57
N GLY A 105 6.82 -19.08 5.94
CA GLY A 105 5.95 -20.14 6.46
C GLY A 105 4.46 -19.75 6.36
N GLY A 106 3.61 -20.48 7.09
CA GLY A 106 2.16 -20.28 7.09
C GLY A 106 1.59 -19.65 8.37
N ASN A 107 2.40 -19.39 9.39
CA ASN A 107 1.92 -18.82 10.65
C ASN A 107 1.57 -17.34 10.46
N THR A 108 0.29 -17.01 10.59
CA THR A 108 -0.23 -15.65 10.48
C THR A 108 -0.28 -14.90 11.81
N GLN A 109 0.18 -15.50 12.92
CA GLN A 109 0.32 -14.81 14.20
C GLN A 109 1.65 -14.04 14.28
N PRO A 110 1.67 -12.82 14.83
CA PRO A 110 2.92 -12.11 15.11
C PRO A 110 3.86 -12.92 16.03
N PRO A 111 5.20 -12.75 15.93
CA PRO A 111 5.92 -11.80 15.08
C PRO A 111 5.98 -12.22 13.60
N CYS A 112 5.76 -11.26 12.70
CA CYS A 112 5.68 -11.51 11.27
C CYS A 112 7.07 -11.40 10.59
N ASN A 113 7.59 -12.52 10.09
CA ASN A 113 8.87 -12.57 9.39
C ASN A 113 8.67 -12.68 7.87
N TYR A 114 9.40 -11.91 7.07
CA TYR A 114 9.16 -11.79 5.63
C TYR A 114 10.39 -12.12 4.79
N ARG A 115 10.16 -12.56 3.56
CA ARG A 115 11.14 -12.56 2.46
C ARG A 115 10.88 -11.33 1.60
N ALA A 116 11.95 -10.61 1.28
CA ALA A 116 11.92 -9.48 0.35
C ALA A 116 12.54 -9.89 -0.98
N ARG A 117 11.91 -9.53 -2.10
CA ARG A 117 12.49 -9.68 -3.44
C ARG A 117 12.31 -8.37 -4.22
N GLN A 118 13.41 -7.78 -4.65
CA GLN A 118 13.41 -6.61 -5.53
C GLN A 118 13.34 -7.05 -6.99
N MET A 119 12.49 -6.39 -7.78
CA MET A 119 12.24 -6.75 -9.18
C MET A 119 11.82 -5.51 -9.97
N GLN A 120 11.95 -5.57 -11.30
CA GLN A 120 11.26 -4.66 -12.23
C GLN A 120 10.04 -5.38 -12.79
N GLN A 121 8.84 -4.86 -12.56
CA GLN A 121 7.58 -5.53 -12.94
C GLN A 121 6.53 -4.50 -13.37
N HIS A 122 5.61 -4.90 -14.25
CA HIS A 122 4.35 -4.17 -14.38
C HIS A 122 3.52 -4.33 -13.11
N VAL A 123 2.79 -3.28 -12.73
CA VAL A 123 1.91 -3.29 -11.57
C VAL A 123 0.46 -3.34 -12.05
N ARG A 124 -0.32 -4.24 -11.44
CA ARG A 124 -1.72 -4.47 -11.78
C ARG A 124 -2.62 -4.02 -10.64
N VAL A 125 -3.58 -3.16 -10.93
CA VAL A 125 -4.42 -2.49 -9.93
C VAL A 125 -5.90 -2.58 -10.28
N ALA A 126 -6.74 -2.64 -9.26
CA ALA A 126 -8.17 -2.34 -9.39
C ALA A 126 -8.39 -0.86 -9.08
N CYS A 127 -9.20 -0.20 -9.91
CA CYS A 127 -9.47 1.22 -9.80
C CYS A 127 -10.93 1.47 -9.42
N ARG A 128 -11.16 2.59 -8.74
CA ARG A 128 -12.48 3.12 -8.43
C ARG A 128 -12.42 4.63 -8.54
N ASP A 129 -13.34 5.23 -9.29
CA ASP A 129 -13.43 6.67 -9.50
C ASP A 129 -12.09 7.29 -9.97
N GLY A 130 -11.38 6.58 -10.87
CA GLY A 130 -10.08 7.00 -11.41
C GLY A 130 -8.88 6.79 -10.49
N LEU A 131 -9.06 6.22 -9.28
CA LEU A 131 -8.01 6.01 -8.29
C LEU A 131 -7.75 4.52 -8.01
N PRO A 132 -6.49 4.10 -7.81
CA PRO A 132 -6.17 2.72 -7.46
C PRO A 132 -6.56 2.43 -6.01
N VAL A 133 -7.33 1.37 -5.80
CA VAL A 133 -7.84 0.97 -4.47
C VAL A 133 -7.37 -0.42 -4.03
N HIS A 134 -6.80 -1.20 -4.96
CA HIS A 134 -6.27 -2.53 -4.69
C HIS A 134 -5.09 -2.86 -5.62
N LEU A 135 -4.02 -3.45 -5.08
CA LEU A 135 -2.94 -4.03 -5.87
C LEU A 135 -3.26 -5.51 -6.10
N ALA A 136 -3.64 -5.85 -7.33
CA ALA A 136 -4.02 -7.20 -7.73
C ALA A 136 -2.79 -8.11 -7.92
N GLY A 137 -1.67 -7.54 -8.36
CA GLY A 137 -0.42 -8.27 -8.50
C GLY A 137 0.65 -7.52 -9.27
N THR A 138 1.74 -8.22 -9.57
CA THR A 138 2.83 -7.74 -10.42
C THR A 138 3.28 -8.86 -11.35
N PHE A 139 3.70 -8.52 -12.56
CA PHE A 139 4.16 -9.49 -13.55
C PHE A 139 5.34 -8.94 -14.37
N ALA A 140 6.16 -9.84 -14.89
CA ALA A 140 7.27 -9.48 -15.77
C ALA A 140 6.70 -9.06 -17.14
N ALA A 141 7.39 -8.15 -17.83
CA ALA A 141 7.09 -7.91 -19.24
C ALA A 141 7.20 -9.25 -20.00
N PRO A 142 6.30 -9.54 -20.97
CA PRO A 142 6.53 -10.62 -21.92
C PRO A 142 7.92 -10.45 -22.54
N GLN A 143 8.68 -11.54 -22.61
CA GLN A 143 9.97 -11.55 -23.33
C GLN A 143 9.72 -11.53 -24.83
#